data_AF-A0A1M6MP03-F1
#
_entry.id   AF-A0A1M6MP03-F1
#
_cell.length_a   1.000
_cell.length_b   1.000
_cell.length_c   1.000
_cell.angle_alpha   90.00
_cell.angle_beta   90.00
_cell.angle_gamma   90.00
#
_symmetry.space_group_name_H-M   'P 1'
#
loop_
_entity.id
_entity.type
_entity.pdbx_description
1 polymer ?
#
loop_
_entity_poly.entity_id
_entity_poly.type
_entity_poly.pdbx_seq_one_letter_code
_entity_poly.pdbx_strand_id
1 'polypeptide(L)'
;MESRDVERLLARYTETGTPASALRLHRAIEALGAERSEDAPTDGPGGGRARKVSVSMPQELTAAVRQRVGSGEFSRYVTEAVARRLETDLLVELVALLEEEYGPVDEAALAEAEALWPDTD
;
A
#
# COMPACT_ATOMS: atom_id res chain seq x y z
N MET A 1 -12.91 19.93 -5.44
CA MET A 1 -13.56 19.04 -4.45
C MET A 1 -13.24 19.62 -3.07
N GLU A 2 -14.21 20.25 -2.43
CA GLU A 2 -13.99 20.95 -1.15
C GLU A 2 -13.90 19.94 0.01
N SER A 3 -13.15 20.26 1.06
CA SER A 3 -12.92 19.35 2.21
C SER A 3 -14.23 18.87 2.89
N ARG A 4 -15.31 19.63 2.76
CA ARG A 4 -16.66 19.27 3.25
C ARG A 4 -17.34 18.19 2.41
N ASP A 5 -16.99 18.06 1.14
CA ASP A 5 -17.54 17.02 0.26
C ASP A 5 -16.91 15.67 0.59
N VAL A 6 -15.60 15.67 0.88
CA VAL A 6 -14.86 14.47 1.36
C VAL A 6 -15.40 14.03 2.71
N GLU A 7 -15.62 14.95 3.64
CA GLU A 7 -16.14 14.65 4.99
C GLU A 7 -17.57 14.07 4.94
N ARG A 8 -18.42 14.56 4.02
CA ARG A 8 -19.75 13.98 3.75
C ARG A 8 -19.69 12.61 3.07
N LEU A 9 -18.69 12.39 2.22
CA LEU A 9 -18.46 11.09 1.59
C LEU A 9 -18.06 10.06 2.65
N LEU A 10 -17.10 10.41 3.51
CA LEU A 10 -16.61 9.57 4.61
C LEU A 10 -17.70 9.26 5.65
N ALA A 11 -18.56 10.24 5.98
CA ALA A 11 -19.70 10.01 6.89
C ALA A 11 -20.70 8.99 6.34
N ARG A 12 -20.96 9.03 5.02
CA ARG A 12 -21.85 8.06 4.35
C ARG A 12 -21.23 6.66 4.27
N TYR A 13 -19.91 6.57 4.11
CA TYR A 13 -19.16 5.31 4.13
C TYR A 13 -19.21 4.58 5.48
N THR A 14 -19.31 5.31 6.61
CA THR A 14 -19.40 4.70 7.93
C THR A 14 -20.80 4.23 8.34
N GLU A 15 -21.86 4.67 7.64
CA GLU A 15 -23.24 4.29 7.96
C GLU A 15 -23.66 2.94 7.39
N THR A 16 -22.97 2.43 6.36
CA THR A 16 -23.30 1.18 5.67
C THR A 16 -22.41 -0.01 6.01
N GLY A 17 -21.32 0.20 6.75
CA GLY A 17 -20.32 -0.84 6.99
C GLY A 17 -20.51 -1.64 8.27
N THR A 18 -20.15 -2.92 8.24
CA THR A 18 -20.00 -3.68 9.49
C THR A 18 -18.81 -3.13 10.28
N PRO A 19 -18.91 -3.01 11.63
CA PRO A 19 -17.86 -2.45 12.47
C PRO A 19 -16.50 -3.17 12.39
N ALA A 20 -16.47 -4.42 11.87
CA ALA A 20 -15.26 -5.18 11.62
C ALA A 20 -14.44 -4.64 10.44
N SER A 21 -15.07 -4.14 9.39
CA SER A 21 -14.41 -3.63 8.19
C SER A 21 -13.80 -2.25 8.42
N ALA A 22 -14.52 -1.37 9.12
CA ALA A 22 -14.03 -0.06 9.51
C ALA A 22 -12.76 -0.15 10.39
N LEU A 23 -12.69 -1.16 11.27
CA LEU A 23 -11.51 -1.39 12.12
C LEU A 23 -10.30 -1.92 11.32
N ARG A 24 -10.53 -2.70 10.26
CA ARG A 24 -9.46 -3.21 9.36
C ARG A 24 -8.92 -2.11 8.44
N LEU A 25 -9.81 -1.31 7.85
CA LEU A 25 -9.46 -0.12 7.06
C LEU A 25 -8.67 0.88 7.90
N HIS A 26 -9.14 1.17 9.11
CA HIS A 26 -8.43 2.04 10.04
C HIS A 26 -7.04 1.47 10.39
N ARG A 27 -6.91 0.16 10.66
CA ARG A 27 -5.59 -0.45 10.88
C ARG A 27 -4.66 -0.41 9.67
N ALA A 28 -5.19 -0.59 8.47
CA ALA A 28 -4.39 -0.51 7.24
C ALA A 28 -3.86 0.91 7.03
N ILE A 29 -4.70 1.92 7.26
CA ILE A 29 -4.31 3.34 7.20
C ILE A 29 -3.30 3.68 8.31
N GLU A 30 -3.51 3.19 9.53
CA GLU A 30 -2.55 3.37 10.64
C GLU A 30 -1.22 2.66 10.38
N ALA A 31 -1.22 1.48 9.77
CA ALA A 31 0.00 0.77 9.38
C ALA A 31 0.79 1.55 8.31
N LEU A 32 0.11 2.31 7.46
CA LEU A 32 0.73 3.22 6.49
C LEU A 32 1.17 4.55 7.13
N GLY A 33 0.54 4.99 8.23
CA GLY A 33 0.84 6.23 8.96
C GLY A 33 1.91 6.12 10.05
N ALA A 34 2.13 4.93 10.63
CA ALA A 34 3.03 4.71 11.78
C ALA A 34 4.53 4.87 11.45
N GLU A 35 4.91 4.98 10.18
CA GLU A 35 6.28 5.25 9.73
C GLU A 35 6.74 6.70 10.01
N ARG A 36 5.85 7.57 10.49
CA ARG A 36 6.12 9.02 10.66
C ARG A 36 6.25 9.46 12.13
N SER A 37 6.96 8.70 12.95
CA SER A 37 7.30 9.12 14.32
C SER A 37 8.60 9.93 14.36
N GLU A 38 8.48 11.20 14.76
CA GLU A 38 9.53 12.20 14.90
C GLU A 38 10.37 11.97 16.19
N ASP A 39 11.49 11.23 16.10
CA ASP A 39 12.74 11.47 16.90
C ASP A 39 13.88 10.46 16.56
N ALA A 40 14.76 10.83 15.62
CA ALA A 40 16.20 10.48 15.36
C ALA A 40 16.75 9.01 15.35
N PRO A 41 17.87 8.69 14.62
CA PRO A 41 18.73 9.51 13.75
C PRO A 41 18.67 9.11 12.26
N THR A 42 19.13 10.03 11.42
CA THR A 42 19.18 9.96 9.95
C THR A 42 20.07 8.84 9.43
N ASP A 43 19.49 7.87 8.72
CA ASP A 43 20.18 7.12 7.68
C ASP A 43 19.18 6.78 6.56
N GLY A 44 19.30 7.49 5.43
CA GLY A 44 18.55 7.24 4.19
C GLY A 44 17.03 7.50 4.23
N PRO A 45 16.38 7.70 3.07
CA PRO A 45 14.94 7.95 3.01
C PRO A 45 14.20 6.63 3.28
N GLY A 46 13.84 6.40 4.54
CA GLY A 46 13.11 5.22 5.04
C GLY A 46 13.43 4.89 6.50
N GLY A 47 13.50 5.92 7.35
CA GLY A 47 14.17 5.94 8.66
C GLY A 47 13.55 5.11 9.79
N GLY A 48 13.52 3.79 9.65
CA GLY A 48 13.57 2.85 10.76
C GLY A 48 14.97 2.20 10.83
N ARG A 49 15.48 1.88 12.03
CA ARG A 49 16.74 1.11 12.13
C ARG A 49 16.55 -0.23 11.41
N ALA A 50 17.28 -0.46 10.32
CA ALA A 50 17.21 -1.70 9.57
C ALA A 50 17.58 -2.89 10.47
N ARG A 51 16.64 -3.82 10.65
CA ARG A 51 16.90 -5.09 11.34
C ARG A 51 17.41 -6.12 10.34
N LYS A 52 18.59 -6.68 10.57
CA LYS A 52 19.09 -7.80 9.76
C LYS A 52 18.21 -9.03 9.97
N VAL A 53 17.62 -9.52 8.88
CA VAL A 53 16.89 -10.79 8.80
C VAL A 53 17.64 -11.69 7.83
N SER A 54 17.85 -12.96 8.20
CA SER A 54 18.53 -13.92 7.33
C SER A 54 17.51 -14.84 6.67
N VAL A 55 17.53 -14.91 5.34
CA VAL A 55 16.66 -15.77 4.54
C VAL A 55 17.48 -16.51 3.50
N SER A 56 17.07 -17.73 3.17
CA SER A 56 17.68 -18.49 2.07
C SER A 56 16.99 -18.14 0.76
N MET A 57 17.78 -17.93 -0.30
CA MET A 57 17.28 -17.63 -1.65
C MET A 57 17.92 -18.56 -2.67
N PRO A 58 17.24 -18.88 -3.79
CA PRO A 58 17.86 -19.59 -4.90
C PRO A 58 19.15 -18.89 -5.36
N GLN A 59 20.19 -19.68 -5.62
CA GLN A 59 21.48 -19.16 -6.08
C GLN A 59 21.33 -18.35 -7.36
N GLU A 60 20.58 -18.88 -8.33
CA GLU A 60 20.32 -18.22 -9.61
C GLU A 60 19.62 -16.87 -9.44
N LEU A 61 18.67 -16.77 -8.51
CA LEU A 61 17.96 -15.51 -8.24
C LEU A 61 18.92 -14.48 -7.62
N THR A 62 19.75 -14.90 -6.67
CA THR A 62 20.73 -14.02 -6.04
C THR A 62 21.74 -13.50 -7.08
N ALA A 63 22.18 -14.37 -8.00
CA ALA A 63 23.08 -14.00 -9.09
C ALA A 63 22.42 -13.02 -10.07
N ALA A 64 21.18 -13.28 -10.49
CA ALA A 64 20.42 -12.41 -11.40
C ALA A 64 20.21 -11.01 -10.81
N VAL A 65 19.84 -10.91 -9.54
CA VAL A 65 19.68 -9.61 -8.87
C VAL A 65 21.01 -8.87 -8.82
N ARG A 66 22.11 -9.52 -8.40
CA ARG A 66 23.44 -8.90 -8.36
C ARG A 66 23.90 -8.42 -9.73
N GLN A 67 23.61 -9.18 -10.79
CA GLN A 67 23.91 -8.79 -12.16
C GLN A 67 23.10 -7.56 -12.59
N ARG A 68 21.84 -7.45 -12.14
CA ARG A 68 20.95 -6.33 -12.45
C ARG A 68 21.34 -5.03 -11.75
N VAL A 69 21.64 -5.08 -10.46
CA VAL A 69 21.79 -3.86 -9.63
C VAL A 69 23.23 -3.53 -9.23
N GLY A 70 24.16 -4.47 -9.43
CA GLY A 70 25.56 -4.30 -9.05
C GLY A 70 25.86 -4.63 -7.58
N SER A 71 27.15 -4.60 -7.23
CA SER A 71 27.61 -4.85 -5.86
C SER A 71 27.35 -3.64 -4.97
N GLY A 72 26.50 -3.78 -3.96
CA GLY A 72 26.14 -2.71 -3.01
C GLY A 72 24.63 -2.46 -2.97
N GLU A 73 23.95 -2.66 -4.10
CA GLU A 73 22.53 -2.31 -4.26
C GLU A 73 21.57 -3.46 -3.98
N PHE A 74 22.10 -4.65 -3.67
CA PHE A 74 21.30 -5.85 -3.44
C PHE A 74 20.28 -5.66 -2.31
N SER A 75 20.71 -5.08 -1.18
CA SER A 75 19.80 -4.87 -0.05
C SER A 75 18.70 -3.88 -0.38
N ARG A 76 19.04 -2.75 -1.04
CA ARG A 76 18.06 -1.75 -1.45
C ARG A 76 17.04 -2.35 -2.41
N TYR A 77 17.50 -3.07 -3.43
CA TYR A 77 16.63 -3.74 -4.38
C TYR A 77 15.64 -4.69 -3.71
N VAL A 78 16.12 -5.53 -2.78
CA VAL A 78 15.25 -6.46 -2.06
C VAL A 78 14.25 -5.72 -1.17
N THR A 79 14.68 -4.69 -0.45
CA THR A 79 13.80 -3.87 0.39
C THR A 79 12.69 -3.23 -0.44
N GLU A 80 13.04 -2.58 -1.56
CA GLU A 80 12.05 -1.95 -2.46
C GLU A 80 11.10 -2.98 -3.07
N ALA A 81 11.62 -4.13 -3.52
CA ALA A 81 10.80 -5.20 -4.09
C ALA A 81 9.81 -5.78 -3.07
N VAL A 82 10.26 -6.01 -1.83
CA VAL A 82 9.40 -6.51 -0.75
C VAL A 82 8.37 -5.46 -0.35
N ALA A 83 8.75 -4.19 -0.21
CA ALA A 83 7.82 -3.11 0.12
C ALA A 83 6.72 -2.98 -0.94
N ARG A 84 7.09 -2.98 -2.23
CA ARG A 84 6.12 -2.89 -3.32
C ARG A 84 5.21 -4.11 -3.41
N ARG A 85 5.76 -5.30 -3.08
CA ARG A 85 4.95 -6.51 -3.02
C ARG A 85 3.93 -6.44 -1.88
N LEU A 86 4.36 -6.02 -0.69
CA LEU A 86 3.49 -5.87 0.47
C LEU A 86 2.38 -4.84 0.21
N GLU A 87 2.72 -3.69 -0.38
CA GLU A 87 1.75 -2.69 -0.81
C GLU A 87 0.67 -3.30 -1.73
N THR A 88 1.09 -4.07 -2.73
CA THR A 88 0.17 -4.74 -3.67
C THR A 88 -0.71 -5.77 -2.96
N ASP A 89 -0.13 -6.58 -2.06
CA ASP A 89 -0.88 -7.59 -1.30
C ASP A 89 -1.93 -6.92 -0.41
N LEU A 90 -1.59 -5.82 0.26
CA LEU A 90 -2.53 -5.02 1.06
C LEU A 90 -3.65 -4.39 0.22
N LEU A 91 -3.35 -3.93 -1.00
CA LEU A 91 -4.36 -3.43 -1.92
C LEU A 91 -5.35 -4.53 -2.34
N VAL A 92 -4.85 -5.73 -2.63
CA VAL A 92 -5.71 -6.89 -2.95
C VAL A 92 -6.61 -7.26 -1.77
N GLU A 93 -6.06 -7.28 -0.56
CA GLU A 93 -6.84 -7.53 0.66
C GLU A 93 -7.93 -6.46 0.86
N LEU A 94 -7.60 -5.19 0.63
CA LEU A 94 -8.56 -4.10 0.74
C LEU A 94 -9.69 -4.23 -0.28
N VAL A 95 -9.37 -4.52 -1.55
CA VAL A 95 -10.39 -4.72 -2.60
C VAL A 95 -11.32 -5.86 -2.23
N ALA A 96 -10.79 -7.00 -1.77
CA ALA A 96 -11.61 -8.14 -1.36
C ALA A 96 -12.56 -7.79 -0.20
N LEU A 97 -12.11 -7.00 0.78
CA LEU A 97 -12.97 -6.53 1.87
C LEU A 97 -14.09 -5.61 1.38
N LEU A 98 -13.78 -4.71 0.44
CA LEU A 98 -14.79 -3.81 -0.14
C LEU A 98 -15.81 -4.59 -0.97
N GLU A 99 -15.37 -5.58 -1.75
CA GLU A 99 -16.28 -6.43 -2.53
C GLU A 99 -17.17 -7.32 -1.64
N GLU A 100 -16.66 -7.80 -0.50
CA GLU A 100 -17.48 -8.55 0.47
C GLU A 100 -18.59 -7.67 1.07
N GLU A 101 -18.30 -6.39 1.33
CA GLU A 101 -19.23 -5.48 1.98
C GLU A 101 -20.23 -4.83 1.02
N TYR A 102 -19.78 -4.44 -0.17
CA TYR A 102 -20.55 -3.65 -1.13
C TYR A 102 -20.92 -4.40 -2.41
N GLY A 103 -20.34 -5.58 -2.62
CA GLY A 103 -20.39 -6.29 -3.90
C GLY A 103 -19.33 -5.78 -4.89
N PRO A 104 -19.20 -6.44 -6.06
CA PRO A 104 -18.26 -6.04 -7.09
C PRO A 104 -18.59 -4.63 -7.62
N VAL A 105 -17.56 -3.92 -8.08
CA VAL A 105 -17.71 -2.59 -8.70
C VAL A 105 -18.53 -2.71 -9.99
N ASP A 106 -19.52 -1.83 -10.15
CA ASP A 106 -20.31 -1.74 -11.39
C ASP A 106 -19.46 -1.11 -12.50
N GLU A 107 -19.33 -1.81 -13.63
CA GLU A 107 -18.60 -1.37 -14.83
C GLU A 107 -19.11 -0.02 -15.35
N ALA A 108 -20.41 0.27 -15.22
CA ALA A 108 -20.95 1.56 -15.64
C ALA A 108 -20.44 2.71 -14.76
N ALA A 109 -20.34 2.47 -13.44
CA ALA A 109 -19.80 3.44 -12.51
C ALA A 109 -18.29 3.63 -12.68
N LEU A 110 -17.56 2.55 -13.01
CA LEU A 110 -16.13 2.62 -13.31
C LEU A 110 -15.86 3.47 -14.56
N ALA A 111 -16.61 3.22 -15.65
CA ALA A 111 -16.48 4.00 -16.89
C ALA A 111 -16.82 5.49 -16.68
N GLU A 112 -17.81 5.81 -15.84
CA GLU A 112 -18.10 7.19 -15.46
C GLU A 112 -16.93 7.83 -14.70
N ALA A 113 -16.31 7.10 -13.77
CA ALA A 113 -15.16 7.58 -13.01
C ALA A 113 -13.93 7.84 -13.91
N GLU A 114 -13.62 6.92 -14.84
CA GLU A 114 -12.53 7.09 -15.82
C GLU A 114 -12.74 8.32 -16.71
N ALA A 115 -13.99 8.58 -17.12
CA ALA A 115 -14.31 9.77 -17.91
C ALA A 115 -14.15 11.09 -17.12
N LEU A 116 -14.37 11.06 -15.81
CA LEU A 116 -14.21 12.22 -14.91
C LEU A 116 -12.75 12.47 -14.54
N TRP A 117 -11.93 11.43 -14.53
CA TRP A 117 -10.52 11.49 -14.16
C TRP A 117 -9.64 10.89 -15.25
N PRO A 118 -9.59 11.51 -16.45
CA PRO A 118 -8.75 11.00 -17.52
C PRO A 118 -7.30 10.99 -17.06
N ASP A 119 -6.62 9.86 -17.29
CA ASP A 119 -5.19 9.74 -17.03
C ASP A 119 -4.47 10.93 -17.67
N THR A 120 -3.71 11.66 -16.85
CA THR A 120 -2.89 12.77 -17.34
C THR A 120 -1.52 12.19 -17.66
N ASP A 121 -1.19 12.12 -18.96
CA ASP A 121 0.13 11.70 -19.46
C ASP A 121 1.30 12.50 -18.84
#